data_AF-A0A973FS89-F1
#
_entry.id   AF-A0A973FS89-F1
#
_cell.length_a   1.000
_cell.length_b   1.000
_cell.length_c   1.000
_cell.angle_alpha   90.00
_cell.angle_beta   90.00
_cell.angle_gamma   90.00
#
_symmetry.space_group_name_H-M   'P 1'
#
loop_
_entity.id
_entity.type
_entity.pdbx_description
1 polymer ?
#
loop_
_entity_poly.entity_id
_entity_poly.type
_entity_poly.pdbx_seq_one_letter_code
_entity_poly.pdbx_strand_id
1 'polypeptide(L)'
;IDRTGFLDASVLGEAVHPRNFNTLRRIRDEDGVVVEEQEQFIELASTEFLQQQLRTLLEGGARAMLEGLPDGIHSGLHRQGSRGIFFYYTAPDPHGQGRQHFWRYYDAVHDRILDNRFVIAGLIACSQDTPRVIGELDVFAIQERVIAHILESVQVQAALEAAPTVVDPVQQTLMTALTAQLQNPTLQRADVRTAIADVRKPATTSQVRRLKELYLGFSAAQDIVSLLAGIRALYGDVVPSQPASAPSSPTTPLRREDLRLVCFDHIVA
;
A
#
# COMPACT_ATOMS: atom_id res chain seq x y z
N ILE A 1 12.52 -7.52 28.60
CA ILE A 1 13.24 -6.84 27.49
C ILE A 1 12.19 -6.00 26.81
N ASP A 2 12.18 -4.71 27.14
CA ASP A 2 11.02 -3.84 26.94
C ASP A 2 10.72 -3.58 25.48
N ARG A 3 9.44 -3.78 25.16
CA ARG A 3 8.78 -3.50 23.89
C ARG A 3 7.94 -2.25 24.18
N THR A 4 8.16 -1.20 23.39
CA THR A 4 7.48 0.10 23.42
C THR A 4 7.80 1.04 24.60
N GLY A 5 8.78 1.92 24.40
CA GLY A 5 9.04 3.08 25.25
C GLY A 5 9.16 4.34 24.38
N PHE A 6 8.02 4.95 24.04
CA PHE A 6 7.95 6.33 23.55
C PHE A 6 7.71 7.23 24.77
N LEU A 7 8.79 7.67 25.42
CA LEU A 7 8.77 8.74 26.42
C LEU A 7 9.95 9.65 26.13
N ASP A 8 9.65 10.83 25.60
CA ASP A 8 10.64 11.87 25.35
C ASP A 8 10.75 12.76 26.59
N ALA A 9 11.70 12.43 27.47
CA ALA A 9 12.31 13.36 28.41
C ALA A 9 13.65 12.78 28.86
N SER A 10 14.73 13.34 28.32
CA SER A 10 16.10 13.07 28.74
C SER A 10 16.30 13.39 30.23
N VAL A 11 16.34 12.36 31.07
CA VAL A 11 16.89 12.43 32.42
C VAL A 11 17.62 11.12 32.73
N LEU A 12 18.96 11.17 32.68
CA LEU A 12 19.91 10.21 33.26
C LEU A 12 19.94 8.77 32.71
N GLY A 13 20.87 8.53 31.77
CA GLY A 13 21.72 7.34 31.81
C GLY A 13 21.36 6.12 30.96
N GLU A 14 20.27 6.13 30.18
CA GLU A 14 19.96 5.01 29.28
C GLU A 14 20.73 5.08 27.95
N ALA A 15 21.38 3.97 27.61
CA ALA A 15 22.12 3.81 26.37
C ALA A 15 21.15 3.82 25.17
N VAL A 16 21.18 4.90 24.40
CA VAL A 16 20.39 5.05 23.17
C VAL A 16 20.68 3.87 22.22
N HIS A 17 19.62 3.20 21.76
CA HIS A 17 19.76 2.02 20.91
C HIS A 17 20.49 2.38 19.59
N PRO A 18 21.58 1.67 19.20
CA PRO A 18 22.42 2.04 18.05
C PRO A 18 21.67 2.22 16.71
N ARG A 19 20.55 1.51 16.57
CA ARG A 19 19.68 1.56 15.39
C ARG A 19 18.99 2.92 15.22
N ASN A 20 18.57 3.56 16.31
CA ASN A 20 17.91 4.89 16.28
C ASN A 20 18.91 5.99 15.89
N PHE A 21 20.15 5.86 16.36
CA PHE A 21 21.21 6.83 16.03
C PHE A 21 21.60 6.78 14.54
N ASN A 22 21.64 5.58 13.95
CA ASN A 22 21.89 5.43 12.52
C ASN A 22 20.74 5.98 11.66
N THR A 23 19.48 5.77 12.06
CA THR A 23 18.33 6.35 11.36
C THR A 23 18.34 7.88 11.41
N LEU A 24 18.52 8.48 12.59
CA LEU A 24 18.58 9.93 12.75
C LEU A 24 19.76 10.56 11.98
N ARG A 25 20.90 9.87 11.93
CA ARG A 25 22.07 10.29 11.15
C ARG A 25 21.77 10.28 9.66
N ARG A 26 21.15 9.22 9.14
CA ARG A 26 20.79 9.13 7.72
C ARG A 26 19.70 10.13 7.32
N ILE A 27 18.72 10.41 8.20
CA ILE A 27 17.73 11.48 7.99
C ILE A 27 18.40 12.86 7.91
N ARG A 28 19.35 13.13 8.81
CA ARG A 28 20.12 14.38 8.79
C ARG A 28 20.97 14.53 7.52
N ASP A 29 21.42 13.40 6.96
CA ASP A 29 22.21 13.37 5.72
C ASP A 29 21.31 13.32 4.46
N GLU A 30 20.00 13.64 4.60
CA GLU A 30 18.99 13.71 3.53
C GLU A 30 18.85 12.41 2.70
N ASP A 31 19.13 11.25 3.31
CA ASP A 31 18.96 9.95 2.66
C ASP A 31 17.46 9.61 2.54
N GLY A 32 16.88 9.90 1.37
CA GLY A 32 15.46 9.67 1.08
C GLY A 32 15.01 8.21 1.19
N VAL A 33 15.95 7.26 1.12
CA VAL A 33 15.66 5.82 1.25
C VAL A 33 15.29 5.46 2.70
N VAL A 34 15.72 6.26 3.69
CA VAL A 34 15.41 6.00 5.10
C VAL A 34 13.93 6.11 5.39
N VAL A 35 13.26 7.09 4.79
CA VAL A 35 11.84 7.34 5.03
C VAL A 35 11.04 6.15 4.50
N GLU A 36 11.31 5.72 3.27
CA GLU A 36 10.68 4.55 2.64
C GLU A 36 10.96 3.25 3.42
N GLU A 37 12.20 3.04 3.90
CA GLU A 37 12.55 1.88 4.73
C GLU A 37 11.79 1.86 6.07
N GLN A 38 11.65 3.02 6.72
CA GLN A 38 10.90 3.13 7.98
C GLN A 38 9.40 2.91 7.74
N GLU A 39 8.85 3.48 6.66
CA GLU A 39 7.45 3.26 6.26
C GLU A 39 7.19 1.77 5.97
N GLN A 40 8.04 1.13 5.18
CA GLN A 40 7.92 -0.30 4.86
C GLN A 40 8.06 -1.18 6.11
N PHE A 41 8.95 -0.85 7.04
CA PHE A 41 9.09 -1.57 8.30
C PHE A 41 7.86 -1.40 9.21
N ILE A 42 7.32 -0.19 9.29
CA ILE A 42 6.08 0.10 10.03
C ILE A 42 4.93 -0.71 9.43
N GLU A 43 4.77 -0.71 8.11
CA GLU A 43 3.73 -1.50 7.43
C GLU A 43 3.85 -3.00 7.70
N LEU A 44 5.06 -3.56 7.62
CA LEU A 44 5.30 -4.98 7.83
C LEU A 44 4.99 -5.39 9.27
N ALA A 45 5.56 -4.66 10.24
CA ALA A 45 5.37 -4.94 11.67
C ALA A 45 3.90 -4.79 12.09
N SER A 46 3.20 -3.80 11.56
CA SER A 46 1.79 -3.59 11.83
C SER A 46 0.87 -4.58 11.11
N THR A 47 1.27 -5.10 9.94
CA THR A 47 0.52 -6.18 9.25
C THR A 47 0.51 -7.45 10.07
N GLU A 48 1.67 -7.88 10.56
CA GLU A 48 1.81 -9.08 11.39
C GLU A 48 1.00 -8.95 12.69
N PHE A 49 1.07 -7.78 13.33
CA PHE A 49 0.31 -7.48 14.54
C PHE A 49 -1.20 -7.56 14.31
N LEU A 50 -1.72 -6.94 13.26
CA LEU A 50 -3.16 -6.96 12.96
C LEU A 50 -3.67 -8.37 12.65
N GLN A 51 -2.90 -9.16 11.89
CA GLN A 51 -3.24 -10.55 11.61
C GLN A 51 -3.26 -11.40 12.88
N GLN A 52 -2.30 -11.19 13.80
CA GLN A 52 -2.27 -11.90 15.07
C GLN A 52 -3.50 -11.55 15.92
N GLN A 53 -3.86 -10.27 16.02
CA GLN A 53 -5.05 -9.84 16.77
C GLN A 53 -6.34 -10.43 16.21
N LEU A 54 -6.52 -10.38 14.88
CA LEU A 54 -7.67 -10.98 14.22
C LEU A 54 -7.74 -12.49 14.46
N ARG A 55 -6.60 -13.19 14.37
CA ARG A 55 -6.55 -14.63 14.64
C ARG A 55 -6.96 -14.95 16.07
N THR A 56 -6.40 -14.27 17.06
CA THR A 56 -6.75 -14.45 18.48
C THR A 56 -8.24 -14.22 18.74
N LEU A 57 -8.82 -13.19 18.11
CA LEU A 57 -10.24 -12.89 18.25
C LEU A 57 -11.14 -13.95 17.60
N LEU A 58 -10.78 -14.44 16.41
CA LEU A 58 -11.52 -15.50 15.71
C LEU A 58 -11.41 -16.85 16.43
N GLU A 59 -10.24 -17.20 16.95
CA GLU A 59 -10.00 -18.41 17.76
C GLU A 59 -10.81 -18.38 19.07
N GLY A 60 -11.06 -17.18 19.62
CA GLY A 60 -11.92 -16.96 20.79
C GLY A 60 -13.42 -17.17 20.54
N GLY A 61 -13.85 -17.65 19.37
CA GLY A 61 -15.25 -17.92 19.05
C GLY A 61 -16.09 -16.68 18.78
N ALA A 62 -15.46 -15.51 18.59
CA ALA A 62 -16.15 -14.23 18.47
C ALA A 62 -16.86 -14.01 17.12
N ARG A 63 -16.89 -15.00 16.21
CA ARG A 63 -17.48 -14.83 14.87
C ARG A 63 -18.96 -14.44 14.91
N ALA A 64 -19.76 -15.11 15.74
CA ALA A 64 -21.17 -14.78 15.92
C ALA A 64 -21.39 -13.42 16.59
N MET A 65 -20.45 -13.00 17.44
CA MET A 65 -20.48 -11.66 18.05
C MET A 65 -20.18 -10.58 17.01
N LEU A 66 -19.16 -10.78 16.16
CA LEU A 66 -18.80 -9.86 15.08
C LEU A 66 -19.94 -9.64 14.08
N GLU A 67 -20.64 -10.71 13.70
CA GLU A 67 -21.78 -10.64 12.77
C GLU A 67 -23.00 -9.92 13.37
N GLY A 68 -23.09 -9.84 14.70
CA GLY A 68 -24.14 -9.15 15.43
C GLY A 68 -23.80 -7.71 15.85
N LEU A 69 -22.57 -7.22 15.59
CA LEU A 69 -22.19 -5.87 15.96
C LEU A 69 -22.88 -4.84 15.05
N PRO A 70 -23.59 -3.85 15.62
CA PRO A 70 -24.13 -2.76 14.84
C PRO A 70 -23.02 -1.82 14.35
N ASP A 71 -23.34 -1.00 13.37
CA ASP A 71 -22.51 0.13 12.93
C ASP A 71 -22.18 1.02 14.15
N GLY A 72 -20.88 1.24 14.41
CA GLY A 72 -20.36 1.90 15.61
C GLY A 72 -20.37 3.42 15.51
N ILE A 73 -21.51 4.06 15.75
CA ILE A 73 -21.63 5.53 15.69
C ILE A 73 -21.50 6.10 17.11
N HIS A 74 -20.70 7.16 17.29
CA HIS A 74 -20.49 7.87 18.56
C HIS A 74 -19.71 7.13 19.66
N SER A 75 -18.83 6.17 19.33
CA SER A 75 -17.92 5.64 20.34
C SER A 75 -16.84 6.67 20.74
N GLY A 76 -16.17 6.43 21.87
CA GLY A 76 -15.02 7.22 22.30
C GLY A 76 -14.01 6.38 23.06
N LEU A 77 -12.72 6.62 22.82
CA LEU A 77 -11.57 6.00 23.47
C LEU A 77 -10.66 7.07 24.10
N HIS A 78 -10.22 6.82 25.34
CA HIS A 78 -9.17 7.64 25.95
C HIS A 78 -7.78 7.11 25.57
N ARG A 79 -6.91 8.00 25.10
CA ARG A 79 -5.56 7.68 24.64
C ARG A 79 -4.63 8.86 24.91
N GLN A 80 -3.74 8.70 25.89
CA GLN A 80 -2.75 9.74 26.20
C GLN A 80 -1.93 10.13 24.97
N GLY A 81 -1.77 11.44 24.77
CA GLY A 81 -0.98 12.01 23.68
C GLY A 81 -1.64 11.94 22.31
N SER A 82 -2.90 11.48 22.21
CA SER A 82 -3.66 11.46 20.95
C SER A 82 -5.01 12.13 21.13
N ARG A 83 -5.37 13.02 20.21
CA ARG A 83 -6.68 13.68 20.19
C ARG A 83 -7.19 13.75 18.76
N GLY A 84 -8.38 13.22 18.50
CA GLY A 84 -8.86 13.13 17.13
C GLY A 84 -10.17 12.39 16.95
N ILE A 85 -10.51 12.10 15.69
CA ILE A 85 -11.67 11.27 15.34
C ILE A 85 -11.26 10.26 14.28
N PHE A 86 -11.53 8.98 14.55
CA PHE A 86 -11.44 7.92 13.56
C PHE A 86 -12.74 7.80 12.77
N PHE A 87 -12.65 7.60 11.47
CA PHE A 87 -13.76 7.32 10.57
C PHE A 87 -13.46 6.07 9.74
N TYR A 88 -14.49 5.25 9.58
CA TYR A 88 -14.49 4.13 8.67
C TYR A 88 -15.63 4.26 7.66
N TYR A 89 -15.26 4.39 6.39
CA TYR A 89 -16.19 4.39 5.27
C TYR A 89 -16.06 3.14 4.42
N THR A 90 -17.16 2.77 3.77
CA THR A 90 -17.14 1.82 2.66
C THR A 90 -17.80 2.41 1.42
N ALA A 91 -17.36 1.97 0.26
CA ALA A 91 -18.02 2.24 -1.01
C ALA A 91 -18.17 0.95 -1.82
N PRO A 92 -19.12 0.87 -2.77
CA PRO A 92 -19.17 -0.23 -3.73
C PRO A 92 -17.85 -0.33 -4.50
N ASP A 93 -17.36 -1.56 -4.71
CA ASP A 93 -16.22 -1.76 -5.58
C ASP A 93 -16.60 -1.53 -7.05
N PRO A 94 -15.82 -0.75 -7.83
CA PRO A 94 -16.14 -0.46 -9.23
C PRO A 94 -16.16 -1.69 -10.14
N HIS A 95 -15.48 -2.77 -9.76
CA HIS A 95 -15.49 -4.04 -10.49
C HIS A 95 -16.54 -5.01 -9.94
N GLY A 96 -17.36 -4.58 -8.98
CA GLY A 96 -18.45 -5.36 -8.38
C GLY A 96 -17.97 -6.46 -7.42
N GLN A 97 -16.68 -6.50 -7.07
CA GLN A 97 -16.10 -7.55 -6.23
C GLN A 97 -16.05 -7.18 -4.74
N GLY A 98 -17.17 -6.68 -4.20
CA GLY A 98 -17.31 -6.37 -2.77
C GLY A 98 -17.32 -4.88 -2.48
N ARG A 99 -16.56 -4.46 -1.47
CA ARG A 99 -16.53 -3.08 -0.97
C ARG A 99 -15.10 -2.57 -0.91
N GLN A 100 -14.94 -1.30 -1.24
CA GLN A 100 -13.75 -0.54 -0.88
C GLN A 100 -13.86 -0.07 0.56
N HIS A 101 -12.72 0.02 1.25
CA HIS A 101 -12.64 0.34 2.67
C HIS A 101 -11.72 1.55 2.86
N PHE A 102 -12.20 2.58 3.56
CA PHE A 102 -11.46 3.80 3.80
C PHE A 102 -11.39 4.08 5.29
N TRP A 103 -10.18 3.96 5.85
CA TRP A 103 -9.88 4.33 7.22
C TRP A 103 -9.26 5.72 7.20
N ARG A 104 -9.80 6.63 8.00
CA ARG A 104 -9.27 7.99 8.14
C ARG A 104 -9.21 8.36 9.60
N TYR A 105 -8.12 8.95 10.04
CA TYR A 105 -8.00 9.52 11.38
C TYR A 105 -7.69 11.01 11.26
N TYR A 106 -8.60 11.84 11.77
CA TYR A 106 -8.35 13.27 11.92
C TYR A 106 -7.59 13.51 13.22
N ASP A 107 -6.34 13.94 13.10
CA ASP A 107 -5.47 14.33 14.20
C ASP A 107 -5.72 15.80 14.55
N ALA A 108 -6.40 16.03 15.67
CA ALA A 108 -6.73 17.37 16.14
C ALA A 108 -5.54 18.10 16.79
N VAL A 109 -4.45 17.39 17.10
CA VAL A 109 -3.23 17.99 17.65
C VAL A 109 -2.42 18.66 16.53
N HIS A 110 -2.31 17.99 15.38
CA HIS A 110 -1.50 18.46 14.25
C HIS A 110 -2.35 18.97 13.05
N ASP A 111 -3.67 18.99 13.17
CA ASP A 111 -4.64 19.38 12.13
C ASP A 111 -4.39 18.68 10.78
N ARG A 112 -4.30 17.35 10.80
CA ARG A 112 -4.05 16.53 9.60
C ARG A 112 -4.93 15.30 9.57
N ILE A 113 -5.09 14.73 8.37
CA ILE A 113 -5.79 13.47 8.17
C ILE A 113 -4.75 12.39 7.86
N LEU A 114 -4.79 11.31 8.62
CA LEU A 114 -4.02 10.09 8.37
C LEU A 114 -4.90 9.08 7.66
N ASP A 115 -4.33 8.35 6.70
CA ASP A 115 -4.99 7.31 5.93
C ASP A 115 -4.27 5.95 5.97
N ASN A 116 -3.09 5.91 6.57
CA ASN A 116 -2.36 4.67 6.79
C ASN A 116 -3.10 3.79 7.83
N ARG A 117 -3.76 2.73 7.35
CA ARG A 117 -4.55 1.80 8.17
C ARG A 117 -3.80 1.20 9.36
N PHE A 118 -2.48 1.05 9.25
CA PHE A 118 -1.65 0.43 10.28
C PHE A 118 -1.38 1.38 11.44
N VAL A 119 -1.05 2.63 11.12
CA VAL A 119 -0.94 3.69 12.11
C VAL A 119 -2.27 3.89 12.81
N ILE A 120 -3.36 3.95 12.04
CA ILE A 120 -4.72 4.12 12.57
C ILE A 120 -5.09 2.96 13.50
N ALA A 121 -4.79 1.70 13.13
CA ALA A 121 -5.04 0.54 13.98
C ALA A 121 -4.37 0.68 15.36
N GLY A 122 -3.15 1.21 15.42
CA GLY A 122 -2.47 1.49 16.68
C GLY A 122 -3.11 2.60 17.51
N LEU A 123 -3.75 3.59 16.85
CA LEU A 123 -4.43 4.70 17.52
C LEU A 123 -5.76 4.26 18.15
N ILE A 124 -6.50 3.37 17.48
CA ILE A 124 -7.84 2.92 17.91
C ILE A 124 -7.82 1.60 18.71
N ALA A 125 -6.66 0.98 18.88
CA ALA A 125 -6.52 -0.26 19.64
C ALA A 125 -6.92 -0.06 21.10
N CYS A 126 -7.81 -0.91 21.60
CA CYS A 126 -8.26 -0.92 22.99
C CYS A 126 -8.56 -2.36 23.46
N SER A 127 -8.69 -2.55 24.78
CA SER A 127 -9.18 -3.80 25.37
C SER A 127 -10.71 -3.79 25.49
N GLN A 128 -11.33 -4.96 25.67
CA GLN A 128 -12.79 -5.09 25.82
C GLN A 128 -13.34 -4.30 27.02
N ASP A 129 -12.56 -4.16 28.09
CA ASP A 129 -12.95 -3.45 29.32
C ASP A 129 -12.64 -1.96 29.26
N THR A 130 -12.15 -1.44 28.13
CA THR A 130 -11.81 -0.03 28.00
C THR A 130 -13.08 0.82 28.09
N PRO A 131 -13.18 1.76 29.04
CA PRO A 131 -14.39 2.55 29.21
C PRO A 131 -14.61 3.48 28.01
N ARG A 132 -15.86 3.55 27.57
CA ARG A 132 -16.28 4.49 26.53
C ARG A 132 -16.23 5.91 27.05
N VAL A 133 -15.71 6.82 26.23
CA VAL A 133 -15.72 8.27 26.46
C VAL A 133 -16.62 8.99 25.46
N ILE A 134 -16.96 10.24 25.73
CA ILE A 134 -17.68 11.11 24.80
C ILE A 134 -16.72 12.22 24.39
N GLY A 135 -16.50 12.38 23.08
CA GLY A 135 -15.68 13.46 22.57
C GLY A 135 -16.46 14.75 22.34
N GLU A 136 -15.74 15.86 22.30
CA GLU A 136 -16.30 17.22 22.17
C GLU A 136 -16.06 17.84 20.78
N LEU A 137 -15.31 17.16 19.92
CA LEU A 137 -14.97 17.65 18.59
C LEU A 137 -16.21 17.67 17.69
N ASP A 138 -16.32 18.70 16.83
CA ASP A 138 -17.40 18.82 15.85
C ASP A 138 -17.25 17.75 14.76
N VAL A 139 -17.96 16.64 14.97
CA VAL A 139 -17.92 15.49 14.07
C VAL A 139 -18.35 15.88 12.67
N PHE A 140 -19.39 16.70 12.50
CA PHE A 140 -19.96 16.98 11.18
C PHE A 140 -19.00 17.83 10.34
N ALA A 141 -18.39 18.85 10.94
CA ALA A 141 -17.37 19.65 10.25
C ALA A 141 -16.16 18.80 9.83
N ILE A 142 -15.70 17.91 10.73
CA ILE A 142 -14.57 17.01 10.44
C ILE A 142 -14.96 15.96 9.39
N GLN A 143 -16.19 15.46 9.45
CA GLN A 143 -16.71 14.46 8.53
C GLN A 143 -16.66 14.96 7.08
N GLU A 144 -17.04 16.21 6.84
CA GLU A 144 -16.95 16.84 5.51
C GLU A 144 -15.51 16.89 4.98
N ARG A 145 -14.56 17.26 5.84
CA ARG A 145 -13.12 17.27 5.49
C ARG A 145 -12.61 15.87 5.16
N VAL A 146 -13.02 14.87 5.94
CA VAL A 146 -12.64 13.47 5.74
C VAL A 146 -13.20 12.91 4.43
N ILE A 147 -14.46 13.21 4.12
CA ILE A 147 -15.07 12.79 2.85
C ILE A 147 -14.33 13.42 1.67
N ALA A 148 -14.05 14.73 1.71
CA ALA A 148 -13.29 15.41 0.67
C ALA A 148 -11.90 14.76 0.47
N HIS A 149 -11.21 14.46 1.56
CA HIS A 149 -9.90 13.79 1.53
C HIS A 149 -9.98 12.37 0.93
N ILE A 150 -11.04 11.61 1.18
CA ILE A 150 -11.22 10.29 0.56
C ILE A 150 -11.36 10.43 -0.96
N LEU A 151 -12.25 11.32 -1.41
CA LEU A 151 -12.50 11.54 -2.84
C LEU A 151 -11.25 12.02 -3.57
N GLU A 152 -10.50 12.96 -2.99
CA GLU A 152 -9.21 13.43 -3.52
C GLU A 152 -8.20 12.28 -3.62
N SER A 153 -8.05 11.48 -2.56
CA SER A 153 -7.10 10.36 -2.57
C SER A 153 -7.41 9.32 -3.66
N VAL A 154 -8.70 9.03 -3.91
CA VAL A 154 -9.13 8.11 -4.97
C VAL A 154 -8.87 8.71 -6.34
N GLN A 155 -9.11 10.01 -6.52
CA GLN A 155 -8.83 10.70 -7.78
C GLN A 155 -7.33 10.73 -8.09
N VAL A 156 -6.49 11.03 -7.09
CA VAL A 156 -5.02 11.00 -7.23
C VAL A 156 -4.55 9.59 -7.58
N GLN A 157 -5.05 8.56 -6.89
CA GLN A 157 -4.71 7.17 -7.18
C GLN A 157 -5.11 6.77 -8.60
N ALA A 158 -6.33 7.10 -9.03
CA ALA A 158 -6.79 6.85 -10.39
C ALA A 158 -5.95 7.60 -11.44
N ALA A 159 -5.48 8.82 -11.14
CA ALA A 159 -4.60 9.58 -12.01
C ALA A 159 -3.19 8.95 -12.10
N LEU A 160 -2.66 8.43 -10.99
CA LEU A 160 -1.39 7.70 -10.97
C LEU A 160 -1.48 6.37 -11.73
N GLU A 161 -2.59 5.65 -11.62
CA GLU A 161 -2.84 4.39 -12.33
C GLU A 161 -3.11 4.61 -13.83
N ALA A 162 -3.76 5.72 -14.19
CA ALA A 162 -4.01 6.12 -15.57
C ALA A 162 -2.81 6.81 -16.22
N ALA A 163 -1.82 7.27 -15.44
CA ALA A 163 -0.59 7.80 -15.98
C ALA A 163 0.11 6.71 -16.80
N PRO A 164 0.48 6.97 -18.06
CA PRO A 164 1.17 5.97 -18.87
C PRO A 164 2.46 5.58 -18.16
N THR A 165 2.55 4.30 -17.78
CA THR A 165 3.75 3.71 -17.20
C THR A 165 4.89 3.86 -18.20
N VAL A 166 5.79 4.80 -17.95
CA VAL A 166 6.97 5.05 -18.79
C VAL A 166 7.84 3.80 -18.71
N VAL A 167 7.81 2.97 -19.74
CA VAL A 167 8.71 1.82 -19.85
C VAL A 167 10.16 2.33 -19.90
N ASP A 168 11.06 1.66 -19.16
CA ASP A 168 12.46 2.08 -19.08
C ASP A 168 13.11 2.08 -20.48
N PRO A 169 14.04 3.00 -20.80
CA PRO A 169 14.74 3.02 -22.09
C PRO A 169 15.37 1.68 -22.50
N VAL A 170 15.78 0.83 -21.54
CA VAL A 170 16.28 -0.52 -21.86
C VAL A 170 15.19 -1.42 -22.44
N GLN A 171 13.95 -1.30 -21.98
CA GLN A 171 12.81 -2.07 -22.48
C GLN A 171 12.50 -1.67 -23.92
N GLN A 172 12.50 -0.37 -24.22
CA GLN A 172 12.36 0.14 -25.59
C GLN A 172 13.45 -0.42 -26.51
N THR A 173 14.71 -0.35 -26.06
CA THR A 173 15.86 -0.85 -26.82
C THR A 173 15.75 -2.35 -27.09
N LEU A 174 15.35 -3.14 -26.10
CA LEU A 174 15.12 -4.58 -26.23
C LEU A 174 13.96 -4.89 -27.17
N MET A 175 12.84 -4.18 -27.09
CA MET A 175 11.72 -4.35 -28.03
C MET A 175 12.16 -4.08 -29.47
N THR A 176 12.95 -3.03 -29.72
CA THR A 176 13.51 -2.75 -31.05
C THR A 176 14.42 -3.89 -31.51
N ALA A 177 15.33 -4.36 -30.65
CA ALA A 177 16.25 -5.46 -30.97
C ALA A 177 15.49 -6.76 -31.29
N LEU A 178 14.47 -7.12 -30.50
CA LEU A 178 13.62 -8.29 -30.72
C LEU A 178 12.80 -8.16 -32.00
N THR A 179 12.28 -6.96 -32.29
CA THR A 179 11.49 -6.70 -33.51
C THR A 179 12.33 -6.94 -34.77
N ALA A 180 13.62 -6.56 -34.75
CA ALA A 180 14.55 -6.82 -35.84
C ALA A 180 14.76 -8.33 -36.11
N GLN A 181 14.52 -9.19 -35.11
CA GLN A 181 14.68 -10.65 -35.21
C GLN A 181 13.43 -11.39 -35.70
N LEU A 182 12.30 -10.69 -35.94
CA LEU A 182 11.04 -11.31 -36.41
C LEU A 182 11.14 -11.97 -37.79
N GLN A 183 12.14 -11.61 -38.59
CA GLN A 183 12.39 -12.18 -39.92
C GLN A 183 13.48 -13.25 -39.90
N ASN A 184 14.05 -13.58 -38.74
CA ASN A 184 15.10 -14.57 -38.62
C ASN A 184 14.55 -16.00 -38.81
N PRO A 185 15.02 -16.78 -39.80
CA PRO A 185 14.48 -18.11 -40.11
C PRO A 185 14.82 -19.17 -39.06
N THR A 186 15.78 -18.93 -38.15
CA THR A 186 16.16 -19.88 -37.10
C THR A 186 15.29 -19.79 -35.85
N LEU A 187 14.41 -18.78 -35.77
CA LEU A 187 13.57 -18.52 -34.60
C LEU A 187 12.09 -18.73 -34.91
N GLN A 188 11.34 -19.19 -33.92
CA GLN A 188 9.88 -19.19 -34.00
C GLN A 188 9.36 -17.77 -33.77
N ARG A 189 8.61 -17.25 -34.74
CA ARG A 189 7.99 -15.91 -34.65
C ARG A 189 7.09 -15.74 -33.43
N ALA A 190 6.45 -16.82 -32.98
CA ALA A 190 5.60 -16.82 -31.80
C ALA A 190 6.40 -16.47 -30.54
N ASP A 191 7.58 -17.07 -30.35
CA ASP A 191 8.43 -16.86 -29.18
C ASP A 191 8.94 -15.41 -29.11
N VAL A 192 9.36 -14.86 -30.25
CA VAL A 192 9.83 -13.46 -30.33
C VAL A 192 8.68 -12.48 -30.02
N ARG A 193 7.46 -12.75 -30.51
CA ARG A 193 6.28 -11.93 -30.21
C ARG A 193 5.91 -11.97 -28.73
N THR A 194 5.96 -13.15 -28.11
CA THR A 194 5.73 -13.30 -26.67
C THR A 194 6.76 -12.51 -25.87
N ALA A 195 8.04 -12.62 -26.22
CA ALA A 195 9.10 -11.84 -25.56
C ALA A 195 8.90 -10.32 -25.69
N ILE A 196 8.48 -9.82 -26.86
CA ILE A 196 8.16 -8.39 -27.05
C ILE A 196 6.97 -7.99 -26.17
N ALA A 197 5.92 -8.81 -26.10
CA ALA A 197 4.75 -8.54 -25.27
C ALA A 197 5.11 -8.52 -23.78
N ASP A 198 5.99 -9.41 -23.33
CA ASP A 198 6.47 -9.47 -21.95
C ASP A 198 7.34 -8.26 -21.59
N VAL A 199 8.29 -7.90 -22.45
CA VAL A 199 9.17 -6.72 -22.23
C VAL A 199 8.40 -5.41 -22.28
N ARG A 200 7.24 -5.36 -22.96
CA ARG A 200 6.36 -4.18 -22.99
C ARG A 200 5.64 -3.94 -21.65
N LYS A 201 5.50 -4.97 -20.81
CA LYS A 201 4.89 -4.82 -19.48
C LYS A 201 5.81 -3.95 -18.61
N PRO A 202 5.28 -3.07 -17.75
CA PRO A 202 6.09 -2.32 -16.81
C PRO A 202 6.96 -3.25 -15.97
N ALA A 203 8.26 -2.99 -15.94
CA ALA A 203 9.22 -3.81 -15.21
C ALA A 203 9.56 -3.16 -13.86
N THR A 204 9.69 -3.97 -12.81
CA THR A 204 10.22 -3.50 -11.52
C THR A 204 11.71 -3.14 -11.65
N THR A 205 12.27 -2.38 -10.70
CA THR A 205 13.69 -1.98 -10.72
C THR A 205 14.65 -3.19 -10.82
N SER A 206 14.31 -4.32 -10.18
CA SER A 206 15.10 -5.55 -10.28
C SER A 206 14.99 -6.20 -11.67
N GLN A 207 13.80 -6.21 -12.26
CA GLN A 207 13.58 -6.67 -13.63
C GLN A 207 14.31 -5.78 -14.64
N VAL A 208 14.28 -4.45 -14.49
CA VAL A 208 15.03 -3.50 -15.33
C VAL A 208 16.54 -3.77 -15.25
N ARG A 209 17.10 -3.99 -14.06
CA ARG A 209 18.52 -4.35 -13.89
C ARG A 209 18.85 -5.64 -14.64
N ARG A 210 18.00 -6.65 -14.51
CA ARG A 210 18.20 -7.94 -15.18
C ARG A 210 18.08 -7.85 -16.69
N LEU A 211 17.15 -7.05 -17.20
CA LEU A 211 17.02 -6.75 -18.64
C LEU A 211 18.26 -6.04 -19.19
N LYS A 212 18.87 -5.12 -18.44
CA LYS A 212 20.15 -4.49 -18.81
C LYS A 212 21.28 -5.51 -18.95
N GLU A 213 21.40 -6.43 -18.01
CA GLU A 213 22.40 -7.52 -18.07
C GLU A 213 22.18 -8.43 -19.29
N LEU A 214 20.93 -8.83 -19.53
CA LEU A 214 20.57 -9.65 -20.68
C LEU A 214 20.86 -8.93 -22.01
N TYR A 215 20.55 -7.63 -22.10
CA TYR A 215 20.84 -6.83 -23.28
C TYR A 215 22.35 -6.68 -23.52
N LEU A 216 23.14 -6.46 -22.47
CA LEU A 216 24.61 -6.37 -22.57
C LEU A 216 25.20 -7.71 -23.05
N GLY A 217 24.73 -8.83 -22.50
CA GLY A 217 25.15 -10.16 -22.95
C GLY A 217 24.80 -10.43 -24.41
N PHE A 218 23.59 -10.06 -24.83
CA PHE A 218 23.17 -10.15 -26.22
C PHE A 218 24.00 -9.26 -27.15
N SER A 219 24.27 -8.01 -26.75
CA SER A 219 25.04 -7.09 -27.59
C SER A 219 26.47 -7.59 -27.84
N ALA A 220 27.07 -8.28 -26.87
CA ALA A 220 28.42 -8.83 -26.99
C ALA A 220 28.47 -10.13 -27.79
N ALA A 221 27.55 -11.07 -27.52
CA ALA A 221 27.58 -12.42 -28.11
C ALA A 221 26.73 -12.56 -29.38
N GLN A 222 25.84 -11.60 -29.65
CA GLN A 222 24.78 -11.67 -30.68
C GLN A 222 23.91 -12.93 -30.57
N ASP A 223 23.86 -13.53 -29.37
CA ASP A 223 23.12 -14.75 -29.10
C ASP A 223 21.68 -14.43 -28.69
N ILE A 224 20.81 -14.43 -29.71
CA ILE A 224 19.37 -14.20 -29.55
C ILE A 224 18.66 -15.33 -28.79
N VAL A 225 19.17 -16.56 -28.84
CA VAL A 225 18.55 -17.72 -28.17
C VAL A 225 18.71 -17.57 -26.66
N SER A 226 19.91 -17.20 -26.21
CA SER A 226 20.16 -16.89 -24.80
C SER A 226 19.36 -15.69 -24.30
N LEU A 227 19.19 -14.65 -25.14
CA LEU A 227 18.35 -13.50 -24.78
C LEU A 227 16.89 -13.91 -24.58
N LEU A 228 16.31 -14.67 -25.51
CA LEU A 228 14.93 -15.14 -25.40
C LEU A 228 14.73 -16.06 -24.19
N ALA A 229 15.67 -16.96 -23.93
CA ALA A 229 15.65 -17.81 -22.75
C ALA A 229 15.72 -16.99 -21.45
N GLY A 230 16.56 -15.95 -21.41
CA GLY A 230 16.68 -15.05 -20.26
C GLY A 230 15.42 -14.21 -20.01
N ILE A 231 14.80 -13.68 -21.07
CA ILE A 231 13.52 -12.97 -20.98
C ILE A 231 12.43 -13.95 -20.51
N ARG A 232 12.39 -15.15 -21.07
CA ARG A 232 11.44 -16.18 -20.64
C ARG A 232 11.66 -16.58 -19.18
N ALA A 233 12.89 -16.70 -18.70
CA ALA A 233 13.14 -16.98 -17.28
C ALA A 233 12.72 -15.82 -16.38
N LEU A 234 12.86 -14.58 -16.85
CA LEU A 234 12.46 -13.38 -16.09
C LEU A 234 10.93 -13.23 -15.96
N TYR A 235 10.18 -13.68 -16.97
CA TYR A 235 8.71 -13.53 -17.03
C TYR A 235 7.93 -14.86 -16.94
N GLY A 236 8.62 -15.99 -16.95
CA GLY A 236 8.06 -17.33 -17.21
C GLY A 236 7.76 -18.19 -15.99
N ASP A 237 7.88 -17.65 -14.78
CA ASP A 237 7.35 -18.30 -13.56
C ASP A 237 5.89 -17.91 -13.28
N VAL A 238 5.23 -17.24 -14.21
CA VAL A 238 3.78 -17.04 -14.19
C VAL A 238 3.18 -17.99 -15.22
N VAL A 239 2.74 -19.17 -14.75
CA VAL A 239 1.67 -19.94 -15.43
C VAL A 239 0.62 -18.92 -15.88
N PRO A 240 0.16 -18.94 -17.14
CA PRO A 240 -0.89 -18.03 -17.56
C PRO A 240 -2.18 -18.43 -16.85
N SER A 241 -2.37 -17.94 -15.63
CA SER A 241 -3.64 -17.33 -15.28
C SER A 241 -3.90 -16.37 -16.42
N GLN A 242 -4.88 -16.68 -17.26
CA GLN A 242 -5.39 -15.72 -18.23
C GLN A 242 -5.39 -14.36 -17.53
N PRO A 243 -4.79 -13.29 -18.08
CA PRO A 243 -5.29 -12.00 -17.72
C PRO A 243 -6.76 -12.10 -18.11
N ALA A 244 -7.64 -12.22 -17.11
CA ALA A 244 -8.97 -11.71 -17.27
C ALA A 244 -8.71 -10.33 -17.85
N SER A 245 -8.97 -10.19 -19.14
CA SER A 245 -9.19 -8.91 -19.75
C SER A 245 -10.24 -8.29 -18.86
N ALA A 246 -9.81 -7.52 -17.87
CA ALA A 246 -10.69 -6.63 -17.17
C ALA A 246 -11.30 -5.82 -18.30
N PRO A 247 -12.62 -5.93 -18.55
CA PRO A 247 -13.23 -4.96 -19.42
C PRO A 247 -12.84 -3.62 -18.81
N SER A 248 -12.21 -2.77 -19.61
CA SER A 248 -12.13 -1.33 -19.36
C SER A 248 -13.56 -0.78 -19.47
N SER A 249 -14.43 -1.25 -18.58
CA SER A 249 -15.64 -0.55 -18.25
C SER A 249 -15.18 0.77 -17.67
N PRO A 250 -15.71 1.91 -18.10
CA PRO A 250 -15.40 3.18 -17.46
C PRO A 250 -15.69 3.02 -15.97
N THR A 251 -14.65 3.00 -15.16
CA THR A 251 -14.74 2.97 -13.71
C THR A 251 -15.52 4.23 -13.33
N THR A 252 -16.78 4.08 -12.93
CA THR A 252 -17.58 5.24 -12.52
C THR A 252 -16.79 5.92 -11.38
N PRO A 253 -16.47 7.22 -11.51
CA PRO A 253 -15.71 7.91 -10.47
C PRO A 253 -16.50 7.87 -9.17
N LEU A 254 -15.83 7.49 -8.08
CA LEU A 254 -16.42 7.44 -6.75
C LEU A 254 -16.98 8.81 -6.38
N ARG A 255 -18.24 8.84 -5.95
CA ARG A 255 -18.91 10.07 -5.52
C ARG A 255 -19.12 10.09 -4.02
N ARG A 256 -19.45 11.27 -3.51
CA ARG A 256 -19.79 11.48 -2.10
C ARG A 256 -20.94 10.55 -1.67
N GLU A 257 -21.99 10.45 -2.48
CA GLU A 257 -23.18 9.64 -2.19
C GLU A 257 -22.90 8.13 -2.14
N ASP A 258 -21.79 7.68 -2.71
CA ASP A 258 -21.38 6.27 -2.69
C ASP A 258 -20.71 5.88 -1.36
N LEU A 259 -20.25 6.87 -0.58
CA LEU A 259 -19.60 6.65 0.70
C LEU A 259 -20.63 6.38 1.80
N ARG A 260 -20.60 5.16 2.34
CA ARG A 260 -21.34 4.78 3.54
C ARG A 260 -20.43 4.85 4.76
N LEU A 261 -20.76 5.72 5.71
CA LEU A 261 -20.15 5.72 7.04
C LEU A 261 -20.58 4.45 7.79
N VAL A 262 -19.61 3.67 8.25
CA VAL A 262 -19.84 2.45 9.03
C VAL A 262 -19.63 2.72 10.52
N CYS A 263 -18.57 3.44 10.89
CA CYS A 263 -18.35 3.85 12.26
C CYS A 263 -17.50 5.11 12.36
N PHE A 264 -17.63 5.79 13.49
CA PHE A 264 -16.64 6.77 13.93
C PHE A 264 -16.45 6.72 15.44
N ASP A 265 -15.24 7.04 15.86
CA ASP A 265 -14.82 6.96 17.26
C ASP A 265 -14.01 8.22 17.63
N HIS A 266 -14.30 8.79 18.80
CA HIS A 266 -13.55 9.92 19.34
C HIS A 266 -12.32 9.43 20.09
N ILE A 267 -11.15 9.98 19.79
CA ILE A 267 -9.94 9.70 20.54
C ILE A 267 -9.67 10.94 21.40
N VAL A 268 -9.73 10.78 22.71
CA VAL A 268 -9.60 11.87 23.69
C VAL A 268 -8.31 11.67 24.50
N ALA A 269 -7.55 12.75 24.68
CA ALA A 269 -6.30 12.75 25.42
C ALA A 269 -6.50 12.68 26.94
#